data_AF-A0A527HD14-F1
#
_entry.id   AF-A0A527HD14-F1
#
_cell.length_a   1.000
_cell.length_b   1.000
_cell.length_c   1.000
_cell.angle_alpha   90.00
_cell.angle_beta   90.00
_cell.angle_gamma   90.00
#
_symmetry.space_group_name_H-M   'P 1'
#
loop_
_entity.id
_entity.type
_entity.pdbx_description
1 polymer ?
#
loop_
_entity_poly.entity_id
_entity_poly.type
_entity_poly.pdbx_seq_one_letter_code
_entity_poly.pdbx_strand_id
1 'polypeptide(L)' 'MKKLLLAATAAALLAGTWLAPAQAEYLNEHRGGTIRLLARSAAGTLDPHINYTDQGWQMYQPIYDGLV' A
#
# COMPACT_ATOMS: atom_id res chain seq x y z
N MET A 1 24.18 26.43 18.13
CA MET A 1 24.12 26.06 16.70
C MET A 1 24.26 24.56 16.46
N LYS A 2 25.32 23.87 16.96
CA LYS A 2 25.52 22.42 16.77
C LYS A 2 24.34 21.53 17.25
N LYS A 3 23.72 21.88 18.39
CA LYS A 3 22.57 21.14 18.95
C LYS A 3 21.31 21.21 18.09
N LEU A 4 21.09 22.34 17.41
CA LEU A 4 19.95 22.53 16.51
C LEU A 4 20.16 21.78 15.19
N LEU A 5 21.39 21.76 14.70
CA LEU A 5 21.77 20.94 13.55
C LEU A 5 21.55 19.45 13.85
N LEU A 6 22.00 18.94 15.00
CA LEU A 6 21.76 17.54 15.38
C LEU A 6 20.28 17.18 15.50
N ALA A 7 19.46 18.07 16.07
CA ALA A 7 18.02 17.85 16.21
C ALA A 7 17.31 17.81 14.84
N ALA A 8 17.71 18.69 13.91
CA ALA A 8 17.19 18.70 12.55
C ALA A 8 17.54 17.41 11.79
N THR A 9 18.76 16.89 11.95
CA THR A 9 19.16 15.62 11.32
C THR A 9 18.37 14.44 11.88
N ALA A 10 18.14 14.39 13.19
CA ALA A 10 17.34 13.34 13.81
C ALA A 10 15.87 13.37 13.35
N ALA A 11 15.27 14.56 13.25
CA ALA A 11 13.91 14.72 12.74
C ALA A 11 13.80 14.29 11.26
N ALA A 12 14.79 14.62 10.43
CA ALA A 12 14.82 14.21 9.03
C ALA A 12 14.94 12.67 8.85
N LEU A 13 15.75 12.01 9.69
CA LEU A 13 15.88 10.55 9.67
C LEU A 13 14.60 9.82 10.11
N LEU A 14 13.86 10.39 11.06
CA LEU A 14 12.60 9.80 11.54
C LEU A 14 11.42 10.06 10.60
N ALA A 15 11.42 11.17 9.86
CA ALA A 15 10.40 11.49 8.87
C ALA A 15 10.59 10.69 7.55
N GLY A 16 11.82 10.30 7.22
CA GLY A 16 12.14 9.61 5.97
C GLY A 16 11.67 8.15 5.89
N THR A 17 11.40 7.49 7.02
CA THR A 17 11.00 6.08 7.04
C THR A 17 9.53 5.85 6.69
N TRP A 18 8.69 6.89 6.71
CA TRP A 18 7.25 6.80 6.41
C TRP A 18 6.93 7.01 4.93
N LEU A 19 7.88 7.56 4.17
CA LEU A 19 7.72 7.91 2.75
C LEU A 19 8.37 6.88 1.80
N ALA A 20 9.15 5.95 2.34
CA ALA A 20 9.72 4.88 1.53
C ALA A 20 8.62 3.84 1.28
N PRO A 21 8.25 3.55 0.01
CA PRO A 21 7.41 2.40 -0.26
C PRO A 21 8.08 1.16 0.34
N ALA A 22 7.30 0.27 0.94
CA ALA A 22 7.83 -1.01 1.42
C ALA A 22 8.30 -1.83 0.22
N GLN A 23 9.58 -1.69 -0.13
CA GLN A 23 10.22 -2.46 -1.19
C GLN A 23 10.53 -3.85 -0.63
N ALA A 24 9.52 -4.72 -0.60
CA ALA A 24 9.74 -6.12 -0.32
C ALA A 24 10.61 -6.73 -1.43
N GLU A 25 11.60 -7.53 -1.05
CA GLU A 25 12.42 -8.26 -2.03
C GLU A 25 11.55 -9.25 -2.81
N TYR A 26 11.71 -9.26 -4.13
CA TYR A 26 11.01 -10.22 -4.98
C TYR A 26 11.64 -11.61 -4.84
N LEU A 27 10.93 -12.51 -4.19
CA LEU A 27 11.35 -13.90 -4.02
C LEU A 27 10.86 -14.75 -5.19
N ASN A 28 11.79 -15.25 -6.01
CA ASN A 28 11.48 -16.10 -7.18
C ASN A 28 10.66 -17.35 -6.81
N GLU A 29 10.84 -17.89 -5.60
CA GLU A 29 10.09 -19.03 -5.06
C GLU A 29 8.58 -18.78 -4.92
N HIS A 30 8.14 -17.52 -4.84
CA HIS A 30 6.73 -17.15 -4.74
C HIS A 30 6.09 -16.84 -6.12
N ARG A 31 6.84 -17.02 -7.21
CA ARG A 31 6.36 -16.67 -8.54
C ARG A 31 5.31 -17.67 -9.05
N GLY A 32 4.11 -17.17 -9.28
CA GLY A 32 3.03 -17.90 -9.95
C GLY A 32 2.12 -18.67 -8.99
N GLY A 33 1.08 -19.30 -9.55
CA GLY A 33 0.06 -20.02 -8.80
C GLY A 33 -1.36 -19.53 -9.11
N THR A 34 -2.35 -20.09 -8.43
CA THR A 34 -3.76 -19.70 -8.56
C THR A 34 -4.36 -19.57 -7.18
N ILE A 35 -4.91 -18.39 -6.89
CA ILE A 35 -5.65 -18.11 -5.67
C ILE A 35 -7.14 -18.21 -5.98
N ARG A 36 -7.88 -18.98 -5.18
CA ARG A 36 -9.35 -19.07 -5.26
C ARG A 36 -9.96 -18.42 -4.03
N LEU A 37 -10.53 -17.23 -4.22
CA LEU A 37 -11.21 -16.45 -3.19
C LEU A 37 -12.73 -16.63 -3.30
N LEU A 38 -13.43 -16.63 -2.16
CA LEU A 38 -14.89 -16.68 -2.10
C LEU A 38 -15.43 -15.37 -1.54
N ALA A 39 -16.32 -14.71 -2.29
CA ALA A 39 -17.08 -13.57 -1.81
C ALA A 39 -18.45 -14.04 -1.26
N ARG A 40 -18.83 -13.54 -0.08
CA ARG A 40 -20.15 -13.81 0.53
C ARG A 40 -21.29 -13.02 -0.14
N SER A 41 -20.98 -11.85 -0.70
CA SER A 41 -21.92 -10.90 -1.29
C SER A 41 -21.31 -10.20 -2.50
N ALA A 42 -22.14 -9.52 -3.31
CA ALA A 42 -21.64 -8.62 -4.34
C ALA A 42 -21.15 -7.31 -3.73
N ALA A 43 -20.02 -6.79 -4.23
CA ALA A 43 -19.45 -5.52 -3.80
C ALA A 43 -20.09 -4.28 -4.49
N GLY A 44 -21.01 -4.47 -5.43
CA GLY A 44 -21.63 -3.39 -6.20
C GLY A 44 -20.91 -3.14 -7.53
N THR A 45 -20.09 -2.08 -7.60
CA THR A 45 -19.35 -1.66 -8.82
C THR A 45 -17.84 -1.69 -8.64
N LEU A 46 -17.09 -1.86 -9.73
CA LEU A 46 -15.62 -1.74 -9.73
C LEU A 46 -15.13 -0.30 -9.94
N ASP A 47 -16.01 0.65 -10.23
CA ASP A 47 -15.64 2.07 -10.33
C ASP A 47 -15.34 2.65 -8.93
N PRO A 48 -14.07 2.98 -8.60
CA PRO A 48 -13.71 3.51 -7.30
C PRO A 48 -14.29 4.92 -7.04
N HIS A 49 -14.75 5.65 -8.06
CA HIS A 49 -15.43 6.93 -7.88
C HIS A 49 -16.88 6.78 -7.39
N ILE A 50 -17.41 5.56 -7.36
CA ILE A 50 -18.81 5.28 -6.99
C ILE A 50 -18.88 4.39 -5.74
N ASN A 51 -17.93 3.48 -5.55
CA ASN A 51 -17.97 2.49 -4.47
C ASN A 51 -17.19 2.92 -3.23
N TYR A 52 -17.90 3.07 -2.11
CA TYR A 52 -17.33 3.44 -0.81
C TYR A 52 -17.50 2.33 0.24
N THR A 53 -17.56 1.07 -0.19
CA THR A 53 -17.69 -0.09 0.71
C THR A 53 -16.37 -0.82 0.90
N ASP A 54 -16.13 -1.35 2.10
CA ASP A 54 -14.89 -2.10 2.42
C ASP A 54 -14.71 -3.35 1.55
N GLN A 55 -15.80 -3.96 1.09
CA GLN A 55 -15.74 -5.18 0.28
C GLN A 55 -15.11 -4.94 -1.09
N GLY A 56 -15.40 -3.80 -1.73
CA GLY A 56 -14.80 -3.43 -3.02
C GLY A 56 -13.29 -3.19 -2.90
N TRP A 57 -12.83 -2.72 -1.74
CA TRP A 57 -11.44 -2.33 -1.50
C TRP A 57 -10.44 -3.46 -1.73
N GLN A 58 -10.82 -4.71 -1.41
CA GLN A 58 -9.97 -5.88 -1.62
C GLN A 58 -9.65 -6.13 -3.10
N MET A 59 -10.54 -5.74 -4.01
CA MET A 59 -10.34 -5.90 -5.46
C MET A 59 -9.66 -4.71 -6.11
N TYR A 60 -9.62 -3.54 -5.47
CA TYR A 60 -8.94 -2.39 -6.06
C TYR A 60 -7.43 -2.53 -6.05
N GLN A 61 -6.86 -3.12 -5.00
CA GLN A 61 -5.42 -3.36 -4.88
C GLN A 61 -4.80 -4.08 -6.11
N PRO A 62 -5.38 -5.18 -6.63
CA PRO A 62 -4.84 -5.85 -7.82
C PRO A 62 -5.24 -5.22 -9.18
N ILE A 63 -6.17 -4.26 -9.23
CA ILE A 63 -6.77 -3.76 -10.49
C ILE A 63 -6.39 -2.31 -10.78
N TYR A 64 -6.24 -1.49 -9.75
CA TYR A 64 -5.95 -0.07 -9.85
C TYR A 64 -4.65 0.26 -9.12
N ASP A 65 -3.84 1.12 -9.72
CA ASP A 65 -2.62 1.64 -9.09
C ASP A 65 -2.82 3.10 -8.69
N GLY A 66 -2.29 3.46 -7.53
CA GLY A 66 -2.34 4.80 -6.95
C GLY A 66 -1.06 5.57 -7.21
N LEU A 67 -0.99 6.82 -6.77
CA LEU A 67 0.27 7.58 -6.81
C LEU A 67 1.26 7.08 -5.75
N VAL A 68 0.76 6.59 -4.61
CA VAL A 68 1.53 6.06 -3.46
C VAL A 68 0.66 5.16 -2.59
#